data_AF-A0A918J8E6-F1
#
_entry.id   AF-A0A918J8E6-F1
#
_cell.length_a   1.000
_cell.length_b   1.000
_cell.length_c   1.000
_cell.angle_alpha   90.00
_cell.angle_beta   90.00
_cell.angle_gamma   90.00
#
_symmetry.space_group_name_H-M   'P 1'
#
loop_
_entity.id
_entity.type
_entity.pdbx_description
1 polymer ?
#
loop_
_entity_poly.entity_id
_entity_poly.type
_entity_poly.pdbx_seq_one_letter_code
_entity_poly.pdbx_strand_id
1 'polypeptide(L)'
;MRAPQNGRHLTDDHFTKEDVAEFHRLMGELLSTCRAIGEQYAPEGAWAPSTPGLLEQFGESMQVIADISRPVNKTRAGLRRIAGRARQRLYEDGTGRAGLSR
;
A
#
# COMPACT_ATOMS: atom_id res chain seq x y z
N MET A 1 14.70 37.01 -7.62
CA MET A 1 15.36 35.73 -7.27
C MET A 1 14.52 35.09 -6.16
N ARG A 2 13.71 34.06 -6.46
CA ARG A 2 12.91 33.35 -5.45
C ARG A 2 13.87 32.55 -4.57
N ALA A 3 13.80 32.72 -3.25
CA ALA A 3 14.54 31.89 -2.31
C ALA A 3 14.25 30.40 -2.58
N PRO A 4 15.24 29.50 -2.43
CA PRO A 4 14.98 28.08 -2.51
C PRO A 4 13.93 27.75 -1.43
N GLN A 5 12.77 27.27 -1.86
CA GLN A 5 11.88 26.58 -0.92
C GLN A 5 12.69 25.38 -0.44
N ASN A 6 13.21 25.43 0.78
CA ASN A 6 13.74 24.24 1.45
C ASN A 6 12.64 23.19 1.36
N GLY A 7 12.81 22.23 0.46
CA GLY A 7 11.81 21.23 0.14
C GLY A 7 11.44 20.55 1.45
N ARG A 8 10.20 20.78 1.90
CA ARG A 8 9.68 20.09 3.07
C ARG A 8 9.57 18.61 2.70
N HIS A 9 10.57 17.84 3.10
CA HIS A 9 10.59 16.40 2.92
C HIS A 9 9.95 15.75 4.14
N LEU A 10 9.23 14.65 3.89
CA LEU A 10 8.74 13.80 4.97
C LEU A 10 9.94 13.19 5.70
N THR A 11 9.87 13.23 7.03
CA THR A 11 10.77 12.51 7.94
C THR A 11 9.96 11.54 8.80
N ASP A 12 10.64 10.64 9.49
CA ASP A 12 10.02 9.63 10.36
C ASP A 12 9.14 10.26 11.45
N ASP A 13 9.48 11.45 11.94
CA ASP A 13 8.73 12.20 12.97
C ASP A 13 7.28 12.51 12.56
N HIS A 14 6.99 12.52 11.26
CA HIS A 14 5.64 12.80 10.75
C HIS A 14 4.74 11.57 10.74
N PHE A 15 5.27 10.39 11.04
CA PHE A 15 4.52 9.14 11.16
C PHE A 15 4.30 8.82 12.63
N THR A 16 3.05 8.54 13.02
CA THR A 16 2.76 8.10 14.38
C THR A 16 2.95 6.60 14.53
N LYS A 17 2.96 6.11 15.78
CA LYS A 17 2.97 4.66 16.06
C LYS A 17 1.78 3.95 15.42
N GLU A 18 0.63 4.60 15.39
CA GLU A 18 -0.59 4.07 14.74
C GLU A 18 -0.43 3.99 13.22
N ASP A 19 0.21 4.97 12.59
CA ASP A 19 0.51 4.92 11.15
C ASP A 19 1.44 3.75 10.81
N VAL A 20 2.47 3.53 11.63
CA VAL A 20 3.42 2.42 11.46
C VAL A 20 2.73 1.07 11.70
N ALA A 21 1.88 0.98 12.73
CA ALA A 21 1.10 -0.23 13.00
C ALA A 21 0.11 -0.53 11.86
N GLU A 22 -0.57 0.48 11.32
CA GLU A 22 -1.46 0.31 10.16
C GLU A 22 -0.68 -0.13 8.91
N PHE A 23 0.48 0.47 8.66
CA PHE A 23 1.40 0.06 7.59
C PHE A 23 1.77 -1.44 7.70
N HIS A 24 2.25 -1.87 8.87
CA HIS A 24 2.62 -3.27 9.10
C HIS A 24 1.43 -4.21 8.93
N ARG A 25 0.25 -3.84 9.45
CA ARG A 25 -0.98 -4.63 9.28
C ARG A 25 -1.35 -4.78 7.81
N LEU A 26 -1.35 -3.70 7.04
CA LEU A 26 -1.69 -3.73 5.60
C LEU A 26 -0.72 -4.58 4.78
N MET A 27 0.57 -4.52 5.09
CA MET A 27 1.58 -5.34 4.43
C MET A 27 1.44 -6.81 4.83
N GLY A 28 1.20 -7.10 6.12
CA GLY A 28 0.94 -8.45 6.60
C GLY A 28 -0.30 -9.08 5.95
N GLU A 29 -1.40 -8.33 5.86
CA GLU A 29 -2.62 -8.77 5.16
C GLU A 29 -2.38 -9.07 3.68
N LEU A 30 -1.62 -8.22 2.99
CA LEU A 30 -1.27 -8.44 1.59
C LEU A 30 -0.45 -9.72 1.40
N LEU A 31 0.60 -9.90 2.19
CA LEU A 31 1.45 -11.10 2.11
C LEU A 31 0.68 -12.37 2.43
N SER A 32 -0.16 -12.34 3.47
CA SER A 32 -1.03 -13.47 3.83
C SER A 32 -2.00 -13.83 2.70
N THR A 33 -2.60 -12.82 2.07
CA THR A 33 -3.53 -13.04 0.95
C THR A 33 -2.81 -13.60 -0.28
N CYS A 34 -1.66 -13.03 -0.66
CA CYS A 34 -0.85 -13.56 -1.76
C CYS A 34 -0.40 -15.00 -1.50
N ARG A 35 -0.05 -15.34 -0.26
CA ARG A 35 0.27 -16.71 0.12
C ARG A 35 -0.92 -17.64 -0.07
N ALA A 36 -2.11 -17.27 0.41
CA ALA A 36 -3.32 -18.09 0.24
C ALA A 36 -3.68 -18.30 -1.24
N ILE A 37 -3.55 -17.27 -2.07
CA ILE A 37 -3.72 -17.39 -3.53
C ILE A 37 -2.67 -18.35 -4.11
N GLY A 38 -1.41 -18.24 -3.69
CA GLY A 38 -0.35 -19.18 -4.10
C GLY A 38 -0.66 -20.63 -3.71
N GLU A 39 -1.09 -20.88 -2.48
CA GLU A 39 -1.47 -22.22 -2.01
C GLU A 39 -2.68 -22.78 -2.79
N GLN A 40 -3.60 -21.93 -3.25
CA GLN A 40 -4.76 -22.35 -4.02
C GLN A 40 -4.44 -22.68 -5.48
N TYR A 41 -3.64 -21.85 -6.15
CA TYR A 41 -3.43 -21.94 -7.61
C TYR A 41 -2.06 -22.47 -8.03
N ALA A 42 -1.11 -22.53 -7.09
CA ALA A 42 0.23 -23.04 -7.30
C ALA A 42 0.78 -23.76 -6.04
N PRO A 43 0.12 -24.82 -5.54
CA PRO A 43 0.44 -25.47 -4.28
C PRO A 43 1.88 -26.03 -4.20
N GLU A 44 2.46 -26.43 -5.34
CA GLU A 44 3.84 -26.91 -5.45
C GLU A 44 4.79 -25.85 -6.06
N GLY A 45 4.36 -24.59 -6.09
CA GLY A 45 5.10 -23.49 -6.73
C GLY A 45 4.99 -23.47 -8.26
N ALA A 46 4.20 -24.38 -8.85
CA ALA A 46 3.88 -24.41 -10.27
C ALA A 46 2.40 -24.14 -10.48
N TRP A 47 2.07 -23.37 -11.52
CA TRP A 47 0.69 -23.11 -11.93
C TRP A 47 -0.04 -24.43 -12.19
N ALA A 48 -1.12 -24.66 -11.45
CA ALA A 48 -1.91 -25.88 -11.52
C ALA A 48 -3.37 -25.52 -11.78
N PRO A 49 -3.77 -25.30 -13.05
CA PRO A 49 -5.14 -24.91 -13.35
C PRO A 49 -6.11 -26.04 -12.98
N SER A 50 -7.21 -25.66 -12.37
CA SER A 50 -8.28 -26.58 -11.94
C SER A 50 -9.20 -27.00 -13.09
N THR A 51 -9.17 -26.26 -14.20
CA THR A 51 -10.05 -26.47 -15.36
C THR A 51 -9.34 -27.20 -16.51
N PRO A 52 -10.04 -28.12 -17.22
CA PRO A 52 -9.42 -28.96 -18.25
C PRO A 52 -9.23 -28.29 -19.61
N GLY A 53 -9.97 -27.22 -19.92
CA GLY A 53 -9.97 -26.58 -21.23
C GLY A 53 -9.21 -25.25 -21.27
N LEU A 54 -8.57 -24.95 -22.40
CA LEU A 54 -7.69 -23.77 -22.53
C LEU A 54 -8.43 -22.45 -22.33
N LEU A 55 -9.69 -22.36 -22.78
CA LEU A 55 -10.50 -21.14 -22.62
C LEU A 55 -10.88 -20.93 -21.15
N GLU A 56 -11.23 -22.00 -20.45
CA GLU A 56 -11.53 -22.01 -19.03
C GLU A 56 -10.29 -21.67 -18.21
N GLN A 57 -9.12 -22.21 -18.56
CA GLN A 57 -7.84 -21.89 -17.94
C GLN A 57 -7.46 -20.42 -18.12
N PHE A 58 -7.78 -19.83 -19.28
CA PHE A 58 -7.61 -18.40 -19.51
C PHE A 58 -8.53 -17.58 -18.58
N GLY A 59 -9.78 -17.99 -18.43
CA GLY A 59 -10.72 -17.38 -17.47
C GLY A 59 -10.22 -17.49 -16.02
N GLU A 60 -9.73 -18.66 -15.62
CA GLU A 60 -9.11 -18.92 -14.32
C GLU A 60 -7.90 -18.00 -14.09
N SER A 61 -7.04 -17.83 -15.10
CA SER A 61 -5.90 -16.92 -15.04
C SER A 61 -6.32 -15.46 -14.81
N MET A 62 -7.36 -15.01 -15.51
CA MET A 62 -7.93 -13.66 -15.32
C MET A 62 -8.52 -13.48 -13.93
N GLN A 63 -9.15 -14.51 -13.38
CA GLN A 63 -9.67 -14.51 -12.02
C GLN A 63 -8.55 -14.36 -10.99
N VAL A 64 -7.45 -15.12 -11.13
CA VAL A 64 -6.27 -15.00 -10.25
C VAL A 64 -5.66 -13.61 -10.31
N ILE A 65 -5.53 -13.03 -11.50
CA ILE A 65 -5.05 -11.64 -11.65
C ILE A 65 -5.96 -10.66 -10.89
N ALA A 66 -7.28 -10.82 -10.98
CA ALA A 66 -8.24 -9.99 -10.25
C ALA A 66 -8.10 -10.15 -8.73
N ASP A 67 -7.92 -11.39 -8.27
CA ASP A 67 -7.78 -11.72 -6.85
C ASP A 67 -6.46 -11.24 -6.25
N ILE A 68 -5.39 -11.12 -7.04
CA ILE A 68 -4.15 -10.43 -6.62
C ILE A 68 -4.31 -8.91 -6.69
N SER A 69 -4.97 -8.38 -7.73
CA SER A 69 -5.11 -6.94 -7.94
C SER A 69 -5.93 -6.26 -6.85
N ARG A 70 -6.99 -6.91 -6.37
CA ARG A 70 -7.87 -6.41 -5.30
C ARG A 70 -7.10 -6.06 -4.00
N PRO A 71 -6.38 -7.00 -3.34
CA PRO A 71 -5.63 -6.72 -2.12
C PRO A 71 -4.48 -5.72 -2.38
N VAL A 72 -3.80 -5.79 -3.53
CA VAL A 72 -2.77 -4.78 -3.89
C VAL A 72 -3.37 -3.38 -3.93
N ASN A 73 -4.52 -3.20 -4.57
CA ASN A 73 -5.18 -1.89 -4.66
C ASN A 73 -5.67 -1.41 -3.28
N LYS A 74 -6.22 -2.31 -2.45
CA LYS A 74 -6.61 -2.02 -1.06
C LYS A 74 -5.41 -1.52 -0.25
N THR A 75 -4.29 -2.26 -0.30
CA THR A 75 -3.05 -1.90 0.41
C THR A 75 -2.51 -0.56 -0.09
N ARG A 76 -2.42 -0.35 -1.41
CA ARG A 76 -1.99 0.95 -1.99
C ARG A 76 -2.88 2.11 -1.54
N ALA A 77 -4.19 1.92 -1.47
CA ALA A 77 -5.11 2.94 -0.98
C ALA A 77 -4.84 3.26 0.51
N GLY A 78 -4.60 2.24 1.34
CA GLY A 78 -4.21 2.41 2.75
C GLY A 78 -2.89 3.18 2.90
N LEU A 79 -1.85 2.78 2.17
CA LEU A 79 -0.54 3.46 2.19
C LEU A 79 -0.64 4.93 1.75
N ARG A 80 -1.47 5.23 0.74
CA ARG A 80 -1.75 6.61 0.32
C ARG A 80 -2.41 7.43 1.42
N ARG A 81 -3.34 6.85 2.19
CA ARG A 81 -3.97 7.52 3.33
C ARG A 81 -2.96 7.81 4.43
N ILE A 82 -2.12 6.84 4.80
CA ILE A 82 -1.03 7.02 5.77
C ILE A 82 -0.09 8.16 5.33
N ALA A 83 0.38 8.13 4.09
CA ALA A 83 1.22 9.20 3.54
C ALA A 83 0.50 10.56 3.48
N GLY A 84 -0.81 10.57 3.25
CA GLY A 84 -1.64 11.77 3.30
C GLY A 84 -1.65 12.40 4.70
N ARG A 85 -1.83 11.59 5.75
CA ARG A 85 -1.78 12.05 7.14
C ARG A 85 -0.40 12.59 7.51
N ALA A 86 0.67 11.90 7.12
CA ALA A 86 2.03 12.38 7.38
C ALA A 86 2.33 13.72 6.69
N ARG A 87 1.86 13.90 5.45
CA ARG A 87 1.98 15.19 4.75
C ARG A 87 1.18 16.29 5.43
N GLN A 88 -0.02 15.99 5.93
CA GLN A 88 -0.83 16.95 6.66
C GLN A 88 -0.10 17.48 7.89
N ARG A 89 0.53 16.60 8.69
CA ARG A 89 1.35 17.00 9.85
C ARG A 89 2.54 17.86 9.45
N LEU A 90 3.25 17.51 8.38
CA LEU A 90 4.34 18.32 7.82
C LEU A 90 3.89 19.75 7.44
N TYR A 91 2.67 19.90 6.92
CA TYR A 91 2.11 21.21 6.64
C TYR A 91 1.76 21.98 7.93
N GLU A 92 1.18 21.32 8.91
CA GLU A 92 0.78 21.89 10.21
C GLU A 92 1.97 22.34 11.07
N ASP A 93 3.00 21.50 11.23
CA ASP A 93 4.26 21.86 11.90
C ASP A 93 4.91 23.08 11.24
N GLY A 94 4.63 23.20 9.95
CA GLY A 94 5.14 24.22 9.10
C GLY A 94 4.43 25.57 9.16
N THR A 95 3.15 25.59 9.50
CA THR A 95 2.35 26.81 9.72
C THR A 95 2.38 27.22 11.20
N GLY A 96 2.47 26.28 12.13
CA GLY A 96 2.61 26.53 13.57
C GLY A 96 3.88 27.30 13.94
N ARG A 97 5.01 27.04 13.26
CA ARG A 97 6.26 27.79 13.45
C ARG A 97 6.23 29.23 12.92
N ALA A 98 5.31 29.56 12.00
CA ALA A 98 5.18 30.91 11.45
C ALA A 98 4.24 31.81 12.28
N GLY A 99 3.47 31.24 13.23
CA GLY A 99 2.51 31.96 14.06
C GLY A 99 3.04 32.48 15.40
N LEU A 100 4.26 32.12 15.81
CA LEU A 100 4.87 32.47 17.10
C LEU A 100 5.87 33.64 17.01
N SER A 101 5.77 34.48 15.98
CA SER A 101 6.62 35.68 15.81
C SER A 101 5.81 36.98 15.76
N ARG A 102 4.82 37.14 16.64
CA ARG A 102 4.20 38.43 16.92
C ARG A 102 4.20 38.73 18.40
#